data_AF-A0A7J5EWP1-F1
#
_entry.id   AF-A0A7J5EWP1-F1
#
_cell.length_a   1.000
_cell.length_b   1.000
_cell.length_c   1.000
_cell.angle_alpha   90.00
_cell.angle_beta   90.00
_cell.angle_gamma   90.00
#
_symmetry.space_group_name_H-M   'P 1'
#
loop_
_entity.id
_entity.type
_entity.pdbx_description
1 polymer ?
#
loop_
_entity_poly.entity_id
_entity_poly.type
_entity_poly.pdbx_seq_one_letter_code
_entity_poly.pdbx_strand_id
1 'polypeptide(L)'
;MPRITELLVADHARLGELLAGAVDEHGAIDEARYATFRAGLLRHIAIEEKLLFPVLPRPRTARLREDHARIGVLLSVSPTAARCAELTAILETHDALEEGEGGIYAACEEVLGALPSCALTERALALPAVRVAAYRDRDPRWAR
;
A
#
# COMPACT_ATOMS: atom_id res chain seq x y z
N MET A 1 22.26 4.82 3.65
CA MET A 1 20.83 5.01 3.36
C MET A 1 20.32 3.71 2.80
N PRO A 2 19.18 3.15 3.26
CA PRO A 2 18.60 1.97 2.65
C PRO A 2 18.07 2.30 1.24
N ARG A 3 17.96 1.27 0.41
CA ARG A 3 17.31 1.35 -0.90
C ARG A 3 15.80 1.54 -0.72
N ILE A 4 15.13 2.11 -1.71
CA ILE A 4 13.68 2.38 -1.58
C ILE A 4 12.88 1.09 -1.41
N THR A 5 13.30 0.01 -2.07
CA THR A 5 12.68 -1.31 -1.94
C THR A 5 12.83 -1.89 -0.53
N GLU A 6 13.98 -1.69 0.13
CA GLU A 6 14.18 -2.09 1.52
C GLU A 6 13.27 -1.31 2.49
N LEU A 7 13.04 -0.02 2.21
CA LEU A 7 12.08 0.79 2.95
C LEU A 7 10.65 0.26 2.77
N LEU A 8 10.25 -0.08 1.55
CA LEU A 8 8.89 -0.54 1.24
C LEU A 8 8.61 -1.94 1.83
N VAL A 9 9.56 -2.87 1.75
CA VAL A 9 9.45 -4.19 2.41
C VAL A 9 9.28 -4.05 3.92
N ALA A 10 10.06 -3.16 4.56
CA ALA A 10 9.88 -2.89 5.99
C ALA A 10 8.51 -2.25 6.28
N ASP A 11 7.98 -1.47 5.34
CA ASP A 11 6.66 -0.86 5.47
C ASP A 11 5.53 -1.88 5.31
N HIS A 12 5.67 -2.90 4.46
CA HIS A 12 4.73 -4.03 4.38
C HIS A 12 4.57 -4.74 5.72
N ALA A 13 5.69 -5.11 6.37
CA ALA A 13 5.65 -5.72 7.70
C ALA A 13 4.91 -4.84 8.72
N ARG A 14 5.25 -3.54 8.76
CA ARG A 14 4.59 -2.56 9.64
C ARG A 14 3.10 -2.43 9.36
N LEU A 15 2.70 -2.39 8.09
CA LEU A 15 1.30 -2.25 7.68
C LEU A 15 0.50 -3.52 7.99
N GLY A 16 1.09 -4.71 7.77
CA GLY A 16 0.50 -5.99 8.15
C GLY A 16 0.21 -6.08 9.64
N GLU A 17 1.17 -5.69 10.50
CA GLU A 17 0.98 -5.65 11.96
C GLU A 17 -0.12 -4.66 12.39
N LEU A 18 -0.25 -3.53 11.69
CA LEU A 18 -1.31 -2.56 11.97
C LEU A 18 -2.68 -3.11 11.59
N LEU A 19 -2.82 -3.72 10.42
CA LEU A 19 -4.08 -4.30 9.95
C LEU A 19 -4.51 -5.50 10.79
N ALA A 20 -3.59 -6.42 11.09
CA ALA A 20 -3.86 -7.62 11.86
C ALA A 20 -4.37 -7.29 13.28
N GLY A 21 -3.82 -6.26 13.91
CA GLY A 21 -4.27 -5.83 15.22
C GLY A 21 -5.38 -4.78 15.22
N ALA A 22 -5.90 -4.38 14.05
CA ALA A 22 -7.02 -3.44 13.95
C ALA A 22 -8.38 -4.11 14.13
N VAL A 23 -8.41 -5.45 14.18
CA VAL A 23 -9.62 -6.24 14.43
C VAL A 23 -9.37 -7.08 15.68
N ASP A 24 -10.26 -6.98 16.67
CA ASP A 24 -10.17 -7.82 17.86
C ASP A 24 -10.80 -9.21 17.65
N GLU A 25 -10.71 -10.07 18.68
CA GLU A 25 -11.25 -11.44 18.67
C GLU A 25 -12.79 -11.51 18.50
N HIS A 26 -13.48 -10.39 18.70
CA HIS A 26 -14.93 -10.27 18.52
C HIS A 26 -15.30 -9.58 17.19
N GLY A 27 -14.31 -9.22 16.38
CA GLY A 27 -14.51 -8.54 15.10
C GLY A 27 -14.78 -7.03 15.22
N ALA A 28 -14.59 -6.43 16.40
CA ALA A 28 -14.67 -4.98 16.57
C ALA A 28 -13.41 -4.31 16.02
N ILE A 29 -13.59 -3.11 15.46
CA ILE A 29 -12.50 -2.36 14.84
C ILE A 29 -11.86 -1.40 15.86
N ASP A 30 -10.55 -1.48 16.00
CA ASP A 30 -9.74 -0.41 16.57
C ASP A 30 -9.57 0.71 15.53
N GLU A 31 -10.43 1.73 15.64
CA GLU A 31 -10.47 2.87 14.70
C GLU A 31 -9.14 3.63 14.63
N ALA A 32 -8.41 3.77 15.74
CA ALA A 32 -7.16 4.51 15.76
C ALA A 32 -6.05 3.76 15.02
N ARG A 33 -5.98 2.45 15.26
CA ARG A 33 -5.02 1.58 14.58
C ARG A 33 -5.35 1.43 13.09
N TYR A 34 -6.62 1.24 12.75
CA TYR A 34 -7.05 1.19 11.35
C TYR A 34 -6.80 2.52 10.63
N ALA A 35 -7.03 3.67 11.28
CA ALA A 35 -6.72 4.97 10.68
C ALA A 35 -5.22 5.12 10.39
N THR A 36 -4.35 4.62 11.28
CA THR A 36 -2.90 4.61 11.10
C THR A 36 -2.48 3.70 9.93
N PHE A 37 -3.04 2.49 9.87
CA PHE A 37 -2.87 1.58 8.73
C PHE A 37 -3.29 2.24 7.42
N ARG A 38 -4.52 2.77 7.36
CA ARG A 38 -5.11 3.38 6.17
C ARG A 38 -4.29 4.55 5.65
N ALA A 39 -3.86 5.46 6.53
CA ALA A 39 -3.00 6.57 6.15
C ALA A 39 -1.62 6.10 5.65
N GLY A 40 -1.06 5.08 6.32
CA GLY A 40 0.20 4.45 5.93
C GLY A 40 0.12 3.81 4.54
N LEU A 41 -0.87 2.95 4.29
CA LEU A 41 -1.04 2.24 3.02
C LEU A 41 -1.31 3.20 1.85
N LEU A 42 -2.11 4.26 2.06
CA LEU A 42 -2.29 5.29 1.02
C LEU A 42 -1.00 6.04 0.71
N ARG A 43 -0.15 6.27 1.70
CA ARG A 43 1.18 6.85 1.49
C ARG A 43 2.09 5.88 0.76
N HIS A 44 2.09 4.61 1.15
CA HIS A 44 2.86 3.54 0.53
C HIS A 44 2.58 3.46 -0.98
N ILE A 45 1.30 3.28 -1.34
CA ILE A 45 0.84 3.26 -2.73
C ILE A 45 1.27 4.54 -3.47
N ALA A 46 1.19 5.71 -2.82
CA ALA A 46 1.60 6.96 -3.43
C ALA A 46 3.12 7.05 -3.68
N ILE A 47 3.95 6.43 -2.84
CA ILE A 47 5.40 6.34 -3.05
C ILE A 47 5.67 5.50 -4.30
N GLU A 48 5.06 4.31 -4.39
CA GLU A 48 5.27 3.39 -5.50
C GLU A 48 4.82 3.99 -6.83
N GLU A 49 3.58 4.48 -6.87
CA GLU A 49 2.97 5.06 -8.08
C GLU A 49 3.74 6.26 -8.62
N LYS A 50 4.30 7.10 -7.73
CA LYS A 50 4.94 8.37 -8.10
C LYS A 50 6.44 8.28 -8.26
N LEU A 51 7.10 7.39 -7.52
CA LEU A 51 8.56 7.34 -7.45
C LEU A 51 9.13 6.06 -8.06
N LEU A 52 8.55 4.90 -7.74
CA LEU A 52 9.14 3.61 -8.11
C LEU A 52 8.62 3.10 -9.45
N PHE A 53 7.31 2.88 -9.60
CA PHE A 53 6.71 2.33 -10.82
C PHE A 53 7.03 3.09 -12.11
N PRO A 54 7.25 4.42 -12.13
CA PRO A 54 7.67 5.12 -13.35
C PRO A 54 8.99 4.64 -13.97
N VAL A 55 9.83 3.88 -13.24
CA VAL A 55 11.08 3.34 -13.77
C VAL A 55 10.85 2.13 -14.68
N LEU A 56 9.68 1.49 -14.59
CA LEU A 56 9.29 0.34 -15.39
C LEU A 56 8.23 0.72 -16.44
N PRO A 57 8.17 0.00 -17.57
CA PRO A 57 7.11 0.20 -18.53
C PRO A 57 5.76 -0.18 -17.94
N ARG A 58 4.73 0.62 -18.22
CA ARG A 58 3.38 0.48 -17.65
C ARG A 58 2.83 -0.97 -17.67
N PRO A 59 2.96 -1.77 -18.74
CA PRO A 59 2.49 -3.15 -18.75
C PRO A 59 3.06 -4.04 -17.63
N ARG A 60 4.30 -3.79 -17.16
CA ARG A 60 4.85 -4.55 -16.02
C ARG A 60 4.17 -4.22 -14.70
N THR A 61 3.71 -2.98 -14.53
CA THR A 61 3.07 -2.50 -13.30
C THR A 61 1.54 -2.55 -13.36
N ALA A 62 0.96 -3.00 -14.48
CA ALA A 62 -0.48 -2.87 -14.73
C ALA A 62 -1.32 -3.61 -13.68
N ARG A 63 -0.90 -4.82 -13.31
CA ARG A 63 -1.61 -5.61 -12.31
C ARG A 63 -1.61 -4.95 -10.93
N LEU A 64 -0.45 -4.49 -10.44
CA LEU A 64 -0.36 -3.81 -9.15
C LEU A 64 -1.17 -2.53 -9.11
N ARG A 65 -1.21 -1.78 -10.22
CA ARG A 65 -2.08 -0.59 -10.36
C ARG A 65 -3.58 -0.93 -10.27
N GLU A 66 -4.00 -2.09 -10.78
CA GLU A 66 -5.37 -2.59 -10.61
C GLU A 66 -5.65 -2.95 -9.14
N ASP A 67 -4.71 -3.63 -8.48
CA ASP A 67 -4.81 -3.96 -7.06
C ASP A 67 -4.87 -2.67 -6.21
N HIS A 68 -4.05 -1.65 -6.50
CA HIS A 68 -4.11 -0.32 -5.88
C HIS A 68 -5.48 0.34 -6.03
N ALA A 69 -6.09 0.24 -7.21
CA ALA A 69 -7.43 0.77 -7.44
C ALA A 69 -8.47 0.05 -6.57
N ARG A 70 -8.40 -1.29 -6.48
CA ARG A 70 -9.29 -2.09 -5.63
C ARG A 70 -9.09 -1.78 -4.14
N ILE A 71 -7.85 -1.73 -3.68
CA ILE A 71 -7.50 -1.33 -2.31
C ILE A 71 -8.06 0.06 -2.01
N GLY A 72 -7.87 1.02 -2.91
CA GLY A 72 -8.40 2.37 -2.77
C GLY A 72 -9.91 2.42 -2.59
N VAL A 73 -10.66 1.54 -3.27
CA VAL A 73 -12.11 1.39 -3.08
C VAL A 73 -12.44 0.89 -1.67
N LEU A 74 -11.77 -0.17 -1.19
CA LEU A 74 -11.99 -0.71 0.16
C LEU A 74 -11.63 0.31 1.24
N LEU A 75 -10.55 1.06 1.08
CA LEU A 75 -10.13 2.12 1.99
C LEU A 75 -11.04 3.37 1.91
N SER A 76 -11.96 3.45 0.95
CA SER A 76 -12.87 4.60 0.82
C SER A 76 -14.15 4.47 1.65
N VAL A 77 -14.42 3.29 2.23
CA VAL A 77 -15.58 3.00 3.08
C VAL A 77 -15.13 2.62 4.49
N SER A 78 -16.04 2.69 5.47
CA SER A 78 -15.74 2.35 6.86
C SER A 78 -15.24 0.90 6.98
N PRO A 79 -14.26 0.64 7.86
CA PRO A 79 -13.76 -0.71 8.10
C PRO A 79 -14.85 -1.63 8.63
N THR A 80 -14.76 -2.91 8.24
CA THR A 80 -15.41 -4.02 8.93
C THR A 80 -14.40 -5.17 9.02
N ALA A 81 -14.62 -6.13 9.91
CA ALA A 81 -13.76 -7.31 10.00
C ALA A 81 -13.65 -8.03 8.63
N ALA A 82 -14.76 -8.15 7.90
CA ALA A 82 -14.78 -8.74 6.57
C ALA A 82 -13.93 -7.95 5.54
N ARG A 83 -13.98 -6.61 5.58
CA ARG A 83 -13.14 -5.78 4.70
C ARG A 83 -11.67 -5.84 5.07
N CYS A 84 -11.34 -5.94 6.36
CA CYS A 84 -9.95 -6.12 6.81
C CYS A 84 -9.40 -7.48 6.36
N ALA A 85 -10.22 -8.54 6.42
CA ALA A 85 -9.86 -9.84 5.87
C ALA A 85 -9.67 -9.78 4.34
N GLU A 86 -10.54 -9.08 3.61
CA GLU A 86 -10.39 -8.87 2.16
C GLU A 86 -9.10 -8.10 1.83
N LEU A 87 -8.81 -7.02 2.56
CA LEU A 87 -7.57 -6.27 2.42
C LEU A 87 -6.34 -7.15 2.67
N THR A 88 -6.37 -7.98 3.71
CA THR A 88 -5.28 -8.92 4.03
C THR A 88 -5.02 -9.87 2.85
N ALA A 89 -6.07 -10.50 2.31
CA ALA A 89 -5.92 -11.43 1.20
C ALA A 89 -5.41 -10.77 -0.10
N ILE A 90 -5.82 -9.51 -0.37
CA ILE A 90 -5.30 -8.76 -1.51
C ILE A 90 -3.81 -8.43 -1.29
N LEU A 91 -3.46 -7.91 -0.11
CA LEU A 91 -2.09 -7.51 0.21
C LEU A 91 -1.13 -8.70 0.19
N GLU A 92 -1.51 -9.87 0.71
CA GLU A 92 -0.67 -11.08 0.63
C GLU A 92 -0.27 -11.44 -0.81
N THR A 93 -1.20 -11.33 -1.76
CA THR A 93 -0.90 -11.61 -3.18
C THR A 93 -0.13 -10.45 -3.83
N HIS A 94 -0.43 -9.22 -3.42
CA HIS A 94 0.19 -8.00 -3.90
C HIS A 94 1.67 -7.95 -3.52
N ASP A 95 1.98 -8.07 -2.22
CA ASP A 95 3.33 -8.06 -1.66
C ASP A 95 4.18 -9.17 -2.31
N ALA A 96 3.59 -10.35 -2.56
CA ALA A 96 4.29 -11.45 -3.25
C ALA A 96 4.67 -11.12 -4.71
N LEU A 97 3.87 -10.33 -5.44
CA LEU A 97 4.20 -9.88 -6.79
C LEU A 97 5.30 -8.81 -6.80
N GLU A 98 5.41 -8.05 -5.72
CA GLU A 98 6.42 -7.01 -5.56
C GLU A 98 7.76 -7.56 -5.11
N GLU A 99 7.74 -8.37 -4.06
CA GLU A 99 8.92 -8.88 -3.36
C GLU A 99 9.44 -10.22 -3.87
N GLY A 100 8.62 -10.97 -4.63
CA GLY A 100 8.98 -12.29 -5.13
C GLY A 100 10.25 -12.30 -5.99
N GLU A 101 10.78 -13.50 -6.26
CA GLU A 101 11.95 -13.65 -7.14
C GLU A 101 11.64 -13.08 -8.54
N GLY A 102 12.43 -12.10 -8.99
CA GLY A 102 12.16 -11.36 -10.23
C GLY A 102 10.90 -10.48 -10.20
N GLY A 103 10.38 -10.22 -8.99
CA GLY A 103 9.24 -9.33 -8.74
C GLY A 103 9.53 -7.88 -9.09
N ILE A 104 8.53 -7.02 -8.90
CA ILE A 104 8.59 -5.63 -9.33
C ILE A 104 9.71 -4.85 -8.64
N TYR A 105 9.99 -5.13 -7.37
CA TYR A 105 11.08 -4.47 -6.65
C TYR A 105 12.45 -4.85 -7.22
N ALA A 106 12.69 -6.14 -7.47
CA ALA A 106 13.94 -6.59 -8.10
C ALA A 106 14.13 -5.95 -9.49
N ALA A 107 13.08 -5.95 -10.32
CA ALA A 107 13.12 -5.34 -11.65
C ALA A 107 13.38 -3.83 -11.61
N CYS A 108 12.81 -3.12 -10.62
CA CYS A 108 13.11 -1.69 -10.44
C CYS A 108 14.57 -1.46 -10.06
N GLU A 109 15.11 -2.28 -9.16
CA GLU A 109 16.51 -2.18 -8.70
C GLU A 109 17.51 -2.47 -9.82
N GLU A 110 17.21 -3.42 -10.71
CA GLU A 110 18.02 -3.68 -11.91
C GLU A 110 18.13 -2.47 -12.84
N VAL A 111 17.04 -1.70 -12.98
CA VAL A 111 17.00 -0.50 -13.83
C VAL A 111 17.64 0.70 -13.14
N LEU A 112 17.37 0.89 -11.84
CA LEU A 112 17.84 2.04 -11.07
C LEU A 112 19.32 1.95 -10.69
N GLY A 113 19.76 0.78 -10.24
CA GLY A 113 20.98 0.64 -9.46
C GLY A 113 20.89 1.25 -8.06
N ALA A 114 21.90 0.95 -7.23
CA ALA A 114 21.86 1.24 -5.79
C ALA A 114 21.80 2.73 -5.44
N LEU A 115 22.61 3.58 -6.09
CA LEU A 115 22.68 5.01 -5.74
C LEU A 115 21.37 5.76 -6.06
N PRO A 116 20.77 5.63 -7.26
CA PRO A 116 19.46 6.21 -7.53
C PRO A 116 18.36 5.66 -6.63
N SER A 117 18.38 4.36 -6.31
CA SER A 117 17.43 3.75 -5.37
C SER A 117 17.49 4.40 -3.98
N CYS A 118 18.69 4.61 -3.43
CA CYS A 118 18.88 5.33 -2.17
C CYS A 118 18.38 6.79 -2.23
N ALA A 119 18.56 7.49 -3.35
CA ALA A 119 18.05 8.84 -3.53
C ALA A 119 16.50 8.88 -3.59
N LEU A 120 15.86 7.82 -4.11
CA LEU A 120 14.41 7.68 -4.04
C LEU A 120 13.91 7.49 -2.60
N THR A 121 14.68 6.83 -1.73
CA THR A 121 14.36 6.75 -0.29
C THR A 121 14.25 8.13 0.34
N GLU A 122 15.21 9.03 0.09
CA GLU A 122 15.18 10.40 0.60
C GLU A 122 13.92 11.15 0.14
N ARG A 123 13.57 11.00 -1.15
CA ARG A 123 12.35 11.59 -1.72
C ARG A 123 11.09 10.98 -1.10
N ALA A 124 11.08 9.66 -0.87
CA ALA A 124 9.96 8.95 -0.26
C ALA A 124 9.73 9.40 1.18
N LEU A 125 10.80 9.64 1.95
CA LEU A 125 10.70 10.18 3.31
C LEU A 125 10.25 11.64 3.31
N ALA A 126 10.67 12.44 2.32
CA ALA A 126 10.28 13.83 2.17
C ALA A 126 8.86 14.04 1.58
N LEU A 127 8.21 13.00 1.03
CA LEU A 127 6.85 13.11 0.53
C LEU A 127 5.91 13.60 1.65
N PRO A 128 4.99 14.52 1.38
CA PRO A 128 4.02 14.96 2.38
C PRO A 128 3.09 13.81 2.78
N ALA A 129 2.53 13.88 3.99
CA ALA A 129 1.49 12.94 4.40
C ALA A 129 0.31 13.00 3.40
N VAL A 130 -0.24 11.82 3.06
CA VAL A 130 -1.42 11.76 2.19
C VAL A 130 -2.63 12.27 2.97
N ARG A 131 -3.38 13.20 2.38
CA ARG A 131 -4.67 13.63 2.94
C ARG A 131 -5.66 12.47 2.80
N VAL A 132 -6.05 11.90 3.94
CA VAL A 132 -7.04 10.83 3.98
C VAL A 132 -8.45 11.44 4.00
N ALA A 133 -9.26 11.11 3.00
CA ALA A 133 -10.65 11.57 2.94
C ALA A 133 -11.54 10.82 3.94
N ALA A 134 -12.65 11.44 4.34
CA ALA A 134 -13.69 10.76 5.11
C ALA A 134 -14.26 9.55 4.35
N TYR A 135 -14.78 8.57 5.08
CA TYR A 135 -15.43 7.40 4.49
C TYR A 135 -16.69 7.80 3.70
N ARG A 136 -16.98 7.05 2.64
CA ARG A 136 -18.07 7.31 1.69
C ARG A 136 -19.32 6.49 1.95
N ASP A 137 -19.52 6.01 3.17
CA ASP A 137 -20.62 5.08 3.53
C ASP A 137 -22.02 5.59 3.19
N ARG A 138 -22.18 6.90 3.02
CA ARG A 138 -23.45 7.58 2.77
C ARG A 138 -23.57 8.21 1.38
N ASP A 139 -22.81 7.78 0.37
CA ASP A 139 -23.05 8.26 -1.00
C ASP A 139 -24.22 7.48 -1.64
N PRO A 140 -25.39 8.11 -1.89
CA PRO A 140 -26.59 7.44 -2.43
C PRO A 140 -26.38 6.82 -3.81
N ARG A 141 -25.26 7.12 -4.49
CA ARG A 141 -24.92 6.56 -5.81
C ARG A 141 -24.46 5.10 -5.77
N TRP A 142 -24.16 4.56 -4.59
CA TRP A 142 -23.65 3.19 -4.40
C TRP A 142 -24.58 2.30 -3.55
N ALA A 143 -25.75 2.81 -3.19
CA ALA A 143 -26.78 2.07 -2.44
C ALA A 143 -27.79 1.35 -3.36
N ARG A 144 -27.36 0.89 -4.55
CA ARG A 144 -28.21 0.16 -5.50
C ARG A 144 -27.70 -1.25 -5.73
#